data_AF-A0A3Q2UWH9-F1
#
_entry.id   AF-A0A3Q2UWH9-F1
#
_cell.length_a   1.000
_cell.length_b   1.000
_cell.length_c   1.000
_cell.angle_alpha   90.00
_cell.angle_beta   90.00
_cell.angle_gamma   90.00
#
_symmetry.space_group_name_H-M   'P 1'
#
loop_
_entity.id
_entity.type
_entity.pdbx_description
1 polymer ?
#
loop_
_entity_poly.entity_id
_entity_poly.type
_entity_poly.pdbx_seq_one_letter_code
_entity_poly.pdbx_strand_id
1 'polypeptide(L)'
;MVAHRDNLYVMRNGPCEDFLQCVMDCYNLTSDQWTVMSGQYGNSKSSLFTAAVRGDSVFTLSRHVTTEYTIEENKWRLRREMKGFGRIGSIYTFLMRWTDPILRIGIGPILT
;
A
#
# COMPACT_ATOMS: atom_id res chain seq x y z
N MET A 1 1.97 -0.92 8.06
CA MET A 1 2.99 -1.96 7.87
C MET A 1 2.44 -3.02 6.93
N VAL A 2 3.24 -3.57 6.04
CA VAL A 2 2.83 -4.67 5.14
C VAL A 2 4.03 -5.53 4.78
N ALA A 3 3.84 -6.84 4.65
CA ALA A 3 4.89 -7.78 4.27
C ALA A 3 4.70 -8.26 2.82
N HIS A 4 5.80 -8.43 2.09
CA HIS A 4 5.84 -9.08 0.79
C HIS A 4 7.20 -9.75 0.58
N ARG A 5 7.18 -11.05 0.25
CA ARG A 5 8.39 -11.90 0.22
C ARG A 5 9.15 -11.78 1.55
N ASP A 6 10.44 -11.53 1.49
CA ASP A 6 11.32 -11.39 2.66
C ASP A 6 11.30 -9.97 3.24
N ASN A 7 10.46 -9.07 2.73
CA ASN A 7 10.49 -7.65 3.10
C ASN A 7 9.27 -7.27 3.94
N LEU A 8 9.53 -6.57 5.04
CA LEU A 8 8.54 -5.91 5.89
C LEU A 8 8.65 -4.40 5.72
N TYR A 9 7.63 -3.79 5.12
CA TYR A 9 7.58 -2.35 4.86
C TYR A 9 6.83 -1.62 5.98
N VAL A 10 7.48 -0.63 6.57
CA VAL A 10 6.93 0.24 7.61
C VAL A 10 6.83 1.66 7.07
N MET A 11 5.60 2.10 6.82
CA MET A 11 5.31 3.49 6.48
C MET A 11 5.32 4.33 7.77
N ARG A 12 6.05 5.44 7.77
CA ARG A 12 6.14 6.40 8.88
C ARG A 12 5.74 7.78 8.39
N ASN A 13 5.18 8.58 9.28
CA ASN A 13 5.02 10.01 8.98
C ASN A 13 6.41 10.65 8.82
N GLY A 14 6.49 11.62 7.92
CA GLY A 14 7.66 12.47 7.76
C GLY A 14 7.97 13.26 9.03
N PRO A 15 9.21 13.75 9.17
CA PRO A 15 9.62 14.53 10.33
C PRO A 15 8.89 15.88 10.42
N CYS A 16 8.59 16.32 11.64
CA CYS A 16 8.03 17.64 11.97
C CYS A 16 6.79 18.05 11.14
N GLU A 17 6.89 19.18 10.43
CA GLU A 17 5.81 19.85 9.68
C GLU A 17 5.43 19.12 8.39
N ASP A 18 6.20 18.12 7.96
CA ASP A 18 5.94 17.36 6.73
C ASP A 18 5.13 16.07 6.99
N PHE A 19 4.22 16.11 7.96
CA PHE A 19 3.33 14.99 8.32
C PHE A 19 2.38 14.56 7.18
N LEU A 20 2.28 15.38 6.13
CA LEU A 20 1.57 15.08 4.90
C LEU A 20 2.39 14.21 3.93
N GLN A 21 3.70 14.06 4.15
CA GLN A 21 4.54 13.13 3.43
C GLN A 21 4.95 11.98 4.36
N CYS A 22 4.74 10.76 3.90
CA CYS A 22 5.21 9.57 4.58
C CYS A 22 6.51 9.10 3.94
N VAL A 23 7.43 8.67 4.80
CA VAL A 23 8.62 7.91 4.44
C VAL A 23 8.40 6.43 4.73
N MET A 24 9.28 5.58 4.21
CA MET A 24 9.16 4.14 4.41
C MET A 24 10.52 3.55 4.75
N ASP A 25 10.53 2.64 5.73
CA ASP A 25 11.64 1.73 5.93
C ASP A 25 11.25 0.32 5.52
N CYS A 26 12.23 -0.46 5.09
CA CYS A 26 12.10 -1.85 4.74
C CYS A 26 13.02 -2.68 5.62
N TYR A 27 12.47 -3.66 6.32
CA TYR A 27 13.26 -4.69 6.98
C TYR A 27 13.28 -5.94 6.11
N ASN A 28 14.48 -6.44 5.79
CA ASN A 28 14.66 -7.64 4.99
C ASN A 28 15.05 -8.82 5.90
N LEU A 29 14.23 -9.87 5.90
CA LEU A 29 14.40 -11.07 6.73
C LEU A 29 15.65 -11.88 6.37
N THR A 30 16.08 -11.83 5.10
CA THR A 30 17.23 -12.59 4.60
C THR A 30 18.55 -11.92 4.99
N SER A 31 18.63 -10.59 4.97
CA SER A 31 19.82 -9.85 5.40
C SER A 31 19.80 -9.44 6.86
N ASP A 32 18.65 -9.52 7.54
CA ASP A 32 18.44 -9.03 8.91
C ASP A 32 18.79 -7.53 9.04
N GLN A 33 18.42 -6.73 8.04
CA GLN A 33 18.75 -5.30 7.98
C GLN A 33 17.53 -4.43 7.72
N TRP A 34 17.57 -3.23 8.29
CA TRP A 34 16.68 -2.12 7.96
C TRP A 34 17.32 -1.22 6.89
N THR A 35 16.55 -0.88 5.87
CA THR A 35 16.95 0.06 4.82
C THR A 35 15.90 1.16 4.68
N VAL A 36 16.34 2.41 4.60
CA VAL A 36 15.46 3.55 4.30
C VAL A 36 15.13 3.53 2.81
N MET A 37 13.84 3.52 2.49
CA MET A 37 13.36 3.57 1.12
C MET A 37 13.37 5.02 0.62
N SER A 38 13.70 5.24 -0.66
CA SER A 38 13.85 6.59 -1.22
C SER A 38 12.52 7.24 -1.67
N GLY A 39 11.40 6.53 -1.51
CA GLY A 39 10.08 7.02 -1.92
C GLY A 39 9.45 7.97 -0.89
N GLN A 40 8.72 8.97 -1.39
CA GLN A 40 7.85 9.85 -0.61
C GLN A 40 6.40 9.58 -0.97
N TYR A 41 5.53 9.45 0.02
CA TYR A 41 4.13 9.05 -0.19
C TYR A 41 3.17 10.04 0.46
N GLY A 42 2.28 10.63 -0.32
CA GLY A 42 1.32 11.61 0.19
C GLY A 42 0.28 11.00 1.12
N ASN A 43 0.09 11.61 2.29
CA ASN A 43 -0.97 11.29 3.25
C ASN A 43 -2.16 12.28 3.21
N SER A 44 -2.15 13.25 2.28
CA SER A 44 -3.16 14.31 2.17
C SER A 44 -4.60 13.81 1.94
N LYS A 45 -4.78 12.58 1.43
CA LYS A 45 -6.08 11.93 1.21
C LYS A 45 -6.40 10.83 2.24
N SER A 46 -5.68 10.80 3.37
CA SER A 46 -5.74 9.74 4.38
C SER A 46 -5.50 8.34 3.82
N SER A 47 -4.74 8.22 2.72
CA SER A 47 -4.46 6.96 2.00
C SER A 47 -3.63 5.97 2.83
N LEU A 48 -2.88 6.45 3.85
CA LEU A 48 -1.74 5.70 4.37
C LEU A 48 -1.84 5.30 5.86
N PHE A 49 -2.91 4.60 6.24
CA PHE A 49 -2.90 3.82 7.49
C PHE A 49 -3.14 2.33 7.30
N THR A 50 -3.75 1.92 6.18
CA THR A 50 -3.96 0.50 5.86
C THR A 50 -3.34 0.20 4.52
N ALA A 51 -2.47 -0.81 4.48
CA ALA A 51 -1.89 -1.34 3.26
C ALA A 51 -2.13 -2.86 3.18
N ALA A 52 -2.30 -3.37 1.97
CA ALA A 52 -2.51 -4.79 1.69
C ALA A 52 -1.77 -5.21 0.42
N VAL A 53 -1.34 -6.47 0.35
CA VAL A 53 -0.60 -7.03 -0.80
C VAL A 53 -1.48 -7.99 -1.57
N ARG A 54 -1.43 -7.92 -2.91
CA ARG A 54 -2.03 -8.91 -3.82
C ARG A 54 -1.06 -9.23 -4.94
N GLY A 55 -0.55 -10.46 -4.96
CA GLY A 55 0.54 -10.82 -5.86
C GLY A 55 1.75 -9.93 -5.58
N ASP A 56 2.21 -9.19 -6.60
CA ASP A 56 3.35 -8.25 -6.52
C ASP A 56 2.94 -6.77 -6.46
N SER A 57 1.65 -6.50 -6.27
CA SER A 57 1.14 -5.15 -6.04
C SER A 57 0.87 -4.91 -4.56
N VAL A 58 1.12 -3.67 -4.12
CA VAL A 58 0.68 -3.16 -2.83
C VAL A 58 -0.44 -2.15 -3.05
N PHE A 59 -1.45 -2.21 -2.19
CA PHE A 59 -2.57 -1.29 -2.19
C PHE A 59 -2.56 -0.51 -0.89
N THR A 60 -2.66 0.81 -0.97
CA THR A 60 -2.96 1.66 0.19
C THR A 60 -4.42 2.07 0.13
N LEU A 61 -5.09 2.01 1.28
CA LEU A 61 -6.54 2.00 1.34
C LEU A 61 -7.04 3.18 2.19
N SER A 62 -7.87 4.05 1.60
CA SER A 62 -8.70 4.99 2.34
C SER A 62 -10.16 4.96 1.91
N ARG A 63 -10.95 5.84 2.53
CA ARG A 63 -12.38 6.03 2.26
C ARG A 63 -12.58 6.52 0.84
N HIS A 64 -11.67 7.38 0.38
CA HIS A 64 -11.84 8.17 -0.81
C HIS A 64 -11.04 7.61 -1.98
N VAL A 65 -9.83 7.11 -1.71
CA VAL A 65 -8.91 6.61 -2.73
C VAL A 65 -8.29 5.29 -2.29
N THR A 66 -8.19 4.37 -3.24
CA THR A 66 -7.33 3.20 -3.16
C THR A 66 -6.20 3.38 -4.15
N THR A 67 -4.96 3.34 -3.70
CA THR A 67 -3.79 3.53 -4.56
C THR A 67 -3.05 2.21 -4.72
N GLU A 68 -2.84 1.77 -5.96
CA GLU A 68 -2.02 0.60 -6.28
C GLU A 68 -0.61 1.04 -6.61
N TYR A 69 0.36 0.30 -6.07
CA TYR A 69 1.78 0.45 -6.31
C TYR A 69 2.41 -0.84 -6.80
N THR A 70 3.40 -0.71 -7.68
CA THR A 70 4.37 -1.77 -7.98
C THR A 70 5.53 -1.66 -6.99
N ILE A 71 6.00 -2.80 -6.48
CA ILE A 71 7.18 -2.88 -5.62
C ILE A 71 8.43 -2.86 -6.50
N GLU A 72 9.25 -1.83 -6.37
CA GLU A 72 10.57 -1.73 -6.97
C GLU A 72 11.66 -1.93 -5.90
N GLU A 73 12.93 -1.90 -6.29
CA GLU A 73 14.07 -2.22 -5.42
C GLU A 73 14.16 -1.33 -4.17
N ASN A 74 13.94 -0.01 -4.32
CA ASN A 74 14.12 0.96 -3.22
C ASN A 74 12.91 1.88 -3.00
N LYS A 75 11.79 1.62 -3.67
CA LYS A 75 10.54 2.40 -3.54
C LYS A 75 9.34 1.61 -4.03
N TRP A 76 8.16 2.10 -3.70
CA TRP A 76 6.92 1.71 -4.35
C TRP A 76 6.57 2.72 -5.42
N ARG A 77 6.40 2.25 -6.66
CA ARG A 77 6.01 3.10 -7.78
C ARG A 77 4.50 3.11 -7.94
N LEU A 78 3.91 4.30 -7.97
CA LEU A 78 2.48 4.49 -8.25
C LEU A 78 2.12 3.83 -9.59
N ARG A 79 1.12 2.95 -9.57
CA ARG A 79 0.57 2.31 -10.77
C ARG A 79 -0.78 2.92 -11.18
N ARG A 80 -1.71 3.10 -10.24
CA ARG A 80 -3.01 3.75 -10.47
C ARG A 80 -3.71 4.13 -9.17
N GLU A 81 -4.62 5.09 -9.25
CA GLU A 81 -5.61 5.40 -8.21
C GLU A 81 -6.99 4.87 -8.62
N MET A 82 -7.74 4.39 -7.65
CA MET A 82 -9.10 3.88 -7.79
C MET A 82 -9.99 4.47 -6.69
N LYS A 83 -11.31 4.30 -6.83
CA LYS A 83 -12.26 4.68 -5.79
C LYS A 83 -11.96 3.93 -4.48
N GLY A 84 -11.94 4.68 -3.38
CA GLY A 84 -11.68 4.14 -2.05
C GLY A 84 -12.78 3.20 -1.54
N PHE A 85 -12.45 2.48 -0.46
CA PHE A 85 -13.39 1.58 0.21
C PHE A 85 -14.22 2.38 1.21
N GLY A 86 -15.53 2.47 1.00
CA GLY A 86 -16.44 3.22 1.91
C GLY A 86 -16.43 2.73 3.36
N ARG A 87 -16.04 1.47 3.62
CA ARG A 87 -15.94 0.85 4.95
C ARG A 87 -14.49 0.53 5.34
N ILE A 88 -13.65 1.56 5.50
CA ILE A 88 -12.25 1.39 5.97
C ILE A 88 -12.21 0.64 7.31
N GLY A 89 -11.15 -0.15 7.53
CA GLY A 89 -10.90 -0.83 8.80
C GLY A 89 -11.72 -2.10 9.02
N SER A 90 -12.52 -2.51 8.02
CA SER A 90 -13.23 -3.79 8.05
C SER A 90 -12.36 -4.93 7.52
N ILE A 91 -12.68 -6.18 7.92
CA ILE A 91 -12.03 -7.38 7.37
C ILE A 91 -12.17 -7.46 5.84
N TYR A 92 -13.24 -6.90 5.27
CA TYR A 92 -13.46 -6.84 3.82
C TYR A 92 -12.43 -5.95 3.12
N THR A 93 -12.06 -4.82 3.73
CA THR A 93 -11.00 -3.93 3.25
C THR A 93 -9.65 -4.63 3.30
N PHE A 94 -9.37 -5.35 4.39
CA PHE A 94 -8.11 -6.10 4.55
C PHE A 94 -7.98 -7.24 3.52
N LEU A 95 -9.06 -7.99 3.29
CA LEU A 95 -9.09 -9.05 2.27
C LEU A 95 -9.19 -8.49 0.84
N MET A 96 -9.23 -7.16 0.66
CA MET A 96 -9.50 -6.48 -0.61
C MET A 96 -10.69 -7.08 -1.36
N ARG A 97 -11.70 -7.54 -0.61
CA ARG A 97 -12.93 -8.10 -1.16
C ARG A 97 -13.83 -6.94 -1.56
N TRP A 98 -13.69 -6.47 -2.80
CA TRP A 98 -14.62 -5.52 -3.38
C TRP A 98 -16.02 -6.12 -3.44
N THR A 99 -16.96 -5.42 -2.82
CA THR A 99 -18.40 -5.72 -2.92
C THR A 99 -18.98 -5.24 -4.25
N ASP A 100 -18.27 -4.39 -4.99
CA ASP A 100 -18.70 -3.81 -6.26
C ASP A 100 -18.13 -4.60 -7.46
N PRO A 101 -18.97 -5.19 -8.34
CA PRO A 101 -18.54 -5.97 -9.50
C PRO A 101 -17.67 -5.18 -10.48
N ILE A 102 -17.87 -3.88 -10.61
CA ILE A 102 -17.14 -3.03 -11.59
C ILE A 102 -15.65 -2.95 -11.21
N LEU A 103 -15.33 -2.95 -9.91
CA LEU A 103 -13.96 -2.89 -9.41
C LEU A 103 -13.27 -4.27 -9.42
N ARG A 104 -14.03 -5.36 -9.58
CA ARG A 104 -13.46 -6.70 -9.85
C ARG A 104 -12.89 -6.81 -11.27
N ILE A 105 -13.48 -6.12 -12.25
CA ILE A 105 -13.10 -6.22 -13.67
C ILE A 105 -11.71 -5.60 -13.92
N GLY A 106 -11.33 -4.57 -13.15
CA GLY A 106 -9.99 -3.97 -13.24
C GLY A 106 -8.86 -4.78 -12.59
N ILE A 107 -9.19 -5.90 -11.95
CA ILE A 107 -8.27 -6.82 -11.25
C ILE A 107 -8.71 -8.25 -11.59
N GLY A 108 -8.70 -8.56 -12.89
CA GLY A 108 -9.08 -9.87 -13.41
C GLY A 108 -8.39 -11.02 -12.68
N PRO A 109 -8.96 -12.24 -12.73
CA PRO A 109 -8.40 -13.38 -12.04
C PRO A 109 -7.03 -13.67 -12.66
N ILE A 110 -5.99 -13.72 -11.83
CA ILE A 110 -4.77 -14.44 -12.17
C ILE A 110 -5.19 -15.91 -12.08
N LEU A 111 -5.69 -16.45 -13.19
CA LEU A 111 -5.78 -17.89 -13.38
C LEU A 111 -4.36 -18.39 -13.66
N THR A 112 -4.03 -19.45 -12.93
CA THR A 112 -2.84 -20.30 -13.02
C THR A 112 -2.48 -20.70 -14.43
#